data_AF-A0AB38GHW4-F1
#
_entry.id   AF-A0AB38GHW4-F1
#
_cell.length_a   1.000
_cell.length_b   1.000
_cell.length_c   1.000
_cell.angle_alpha   90.00
_cell.angle_beta   90.00
_cell.angle_gamma   90.00
#
_symmetry.space_group_name_H-M   'P 1'
#
loop_
_entity.id
_entity.type
_entity.pdbx_description
1 polymer ?
#
loop_
_entity_poly.entity_id
_entity_poly.type
_entity_poly.pdbx_seq_one_letter_code
_entity_poly.pdbx_strand_id
1 'polypeptide(L)'
;MLSNIIGIKERTTKDIDYLLNNIVFSPDRIKELFEDILDYKKGDKIHFQIQKINEIKKKEKYTGFRITVECKLDEIVEIIKIDVATGDIITSCQVRYNIENIFHNNSFYVYGYNLETMLAEKIHAIKELSLFNTRTKDFYDIYLIYNLKRDDIDYMTLKNACINTFKQRNSIFDKDDLLELLNKIKNSQSTHNLWTKQKNIYFYNKNIDFKFIIQSIIELIKNIK
;
A
#
# COMPACT_ATOMS: atom_id res chain seq x y z
N MET A 1 -4.11 5.97 2.25
CA MET A 1 -3.38 6.55 1.10
C MET A 1 -4.07 6.27 -0.23
N LEU A 2 -4.20 5.01 -0.66
CA LEU A 2 -4.84 4.67 -1.95
C LEU A 2 -6.26 5.23 -2.11
N SER A 3 -7.08 5.22 -1.05
CA SER A 3 -8.42 5.84 -1.04
C SER A 3 -8.42 7.33 -1.39
N ASN A 4 -7.42 8.08 -0.92
CA ASN A 4 -7.31 9.52 -1.17
C ASN A 4 -6.76 9.81 -2.56
N ILE A 5 -5.83 8.99 -3.06
CA ILE A 5 -5.30 9.09 -4.43
C ILE A 5 -6.41 8.86 -5.45
N ILE A 6 -7.28 7.90 -5.15
CA ILE A 6 -8.34 7.43 -6.04
C ILE A 6 -9.65 8.21 -5.84
N GLY A 7 -9.79 8.98 -4.75
CA GLY A 7 -11.01 9.72 -4.43
C GLY A 7 -12.20 8.85 -4.01
N ILE A 8 -11.98 7.56 -3.72
CA ILE A 8 -13.03 6.63 -3.29
C ILE A 8 -12.90 6.45 -1.77
N LYS A 9 -13.85 7.03 -1.01
CA LYS A 9 -13.90 7.03 0.47
C LYS A 9 -14.14 5.66 1.11
N GLU A 10 -14.42 4.62 0.33
CA GLU A 10 -15.03 3.38 0.83
C GLU A 10 -14.07 2.17 0.91
N ARG A 11 -12.76 2.39 0.70
CA ARG A 11 -11.74 1.36 0.98
C ARG A 11 -11.41 1.37 2.46
N THR A 12 -11.88 0.37 3.21
CA THR A 12 -11.46 0.16 4.60
C THR A 12 -10.00 -0.31 4.64
N THR A 13 -9.14 0.44 5.31
CA THR A 13 -7.75 0.05 5.63
C THR A 13 -7.61 0.15 7.13
N LYS A 14 -7.28 -0.96 7.81
CA LYS A 14 -7.14 -0.99 9.28
C LYS A 14 -5.73 -0.63 9.75
N ASP A 15 -4.74 -0.73 8.87
CA ASP A 15 -3.34 -0.55 9.19
C ASP A 15 -2.80 0.75 8.57
N ILE A 16 -1.94 1.46 9.29
CA ILE A 16 -1.20 2.61 8.78
C ILE A 16 0.25 2.18 8.58
N ASP A 17 0.73 2.20 7.33
CA ASP A 17 2.10 1.90 6.97
C ASP A 17 2.91 3.21 6.83
N TYR A 18 4.03 3.31 7.52
CA TYR A 18 5.02 4.40 7.36
C TYR A 18 6.38 3.84 6.93
N LEU A 19 7.05 4.62 6.07
CA LEU A 19 8.46 4.42 5.75
C LEU A 19 9.30 5.50 6.45
N LEU A 20 10.23 5.08 7.30
CA LEU A 20 11.20 5.98 7.92
C LEU A 20 12.50 6.01 7.10
N ASN A 21 12.88 7.23 6.70
CA ASN A 21 14.14 7.54 6.05
C ASN A 21 15.01 8.40 6.99
N ASN A 22 16.32 8.21 6.97
CA ASN A 22 17.32 9.04 7.66
C ASN A 22 17.25 9.07 9.20
N ILE A 23 16.72 8.04 9.85
CA ILE A 23 16.73 7.88 11.32
C ILE A 23 17.35 6.53 11.68
N VAL A 24 18.08 6.46 12.79
CA VAL A 24 18.57 5.20 13.35
C VAL A 24 17.37 4.34 13.73
N PHE A 25 17.22 3.21 13.04
CA PHE A 25 16.07 2.33 13.18
C PHE A 25 16.23 1.40 14.39
N SER A 26 16.00 1.92 15.60
CA SER A 26 16.03 1.16 16.85
C SER A 26 14.69 1.24 17.60
N PRO A 27 14.34 0.22 18.42
CA PRO A 27 13.12 0.23 19.22
C PRO A 27 13.01 1.47 20.13
N ASP A 28 14.12 1.83 20.77
CA ASP A 28 14.16 2.96 21.72
C ASP A 28 13.93 4.30 21.01
N ARG A 29 14.56 4.52 19.84
CA ARG A 29 14.33 5.76 19.09
C ARG A 29 12.94 5.85 18.48
N ILE A 30 12.38 4.73 18.05
CA ILE A 30 10.99 4.69 17.58
C ILE A 30 10.03 4.99 18.74
N LYS A 31 10.29 4.43 19.92
CA LYS A 31 9.49 4.72 21.11
C LYS A 31 9.52 6.21 21.44
N GLU A 32 10.70 6.80 21.60
CA GLU A 32 10.85 8.23 21.91
C GLU A 32 10.18 9.13 20.87
N LEU A 33 10.37 8.84 19.58
CA LEU A 33 9.75 9.60 18.49
C LEU A 33 8.21 9.55 18.56
N PHE A 34 7.65 8.36 18.77
CA PHE A 34 6.19 8.22 18.84
C PHE A 34 5.63 8.77 20.15
N GLU A 35 6.35 8.70 21.27
CA GLU A 35 5.93 9.36 22.51
C GLU A 35 5.85 10.88 22.32
N ASP A 36 6.84 11.51 21.66
CA ASP A 36 6.82 12.94 21.35
C ASP A 36 5.65 13.33 20.42
N ILE A 37 5.42 12.55 19.35
CA ILE A 37 4.29 12.77 18.43
C ILE A 37 2.95 12.63 19.15
N LEU A 38 2.80 11.63 20.02
CA LEU A 38 1.55 11.31 20.70
C LEU A 38 1.29 12.20 21.94
N ASP A 39 2.31 12.86 22.50
CA ASP A 39 2.15 13.84 23.59
C ASP A 39 1.62 15.20 23.10
N TYR A 40 1.14 15.28 21.85
CA TYR A 40 0.56 16.48 21.27
C TYR A 40 -0.74 16.90 22.00
N LYS A 41 -0.60 17.76 23.01
CA LYS A 41 -1.66 18.22 23.93
C LYS A 41 -2.42 19.47 23.49
N LYS A 42 -2.70 19.68 22.20
CA LYS A 42 -3.51 20.85 21.80
C LYS A 42 -5.01 20.60 21.97
N GLY A 43 -5.49 20.68 23.21
CA GLY A 43 -6.93 20.82 23.50
C GLY A 43 -7.82 19.64 23.10
N ASP A 44 -7.24 18.52 22.67
CA ASP A 44 -7.97 17.32 22.29
C ASP A 44 -8.33 16.50 23.54
N LYS A 45 -9.55 15.97 23.57
CA LYS A 45 -10.03 15.05 24.62
C LYS A 45 -9.49 13.62 24.45
N ILE A 46 -8.71 13.38 23.40
CA ILE A 46 -8.20 12.07 23.02
C ILE A 46 -6.83 11.87 23.66
N HIS A 47 -6.70 10.79 24.43
CA HIS A 47 -5.46 10.39 25.08
C HIS A 47 -4.86 9.21 24.31
N PHE A 48 -3.60 9.34 23.92
CA PHE A 48 -2.86 8.28 23.23
C PHE A 48 -1.83 7.66 24.16
N GLN A 49 -1.76 6.33 24.17
CA GLN A 49 -0.77 5.59 24.94
C GLN A 49 -0.18 4.45 24.12
N ILE A 50 1.15 4.37 24.06
CA ILE A 50 1.83 3.23 23.45
C ILE A 50 1.70 2.03 24.39
N GLN A 51 1.04 0.98 23.93
CA GLN A 51 0.85 -0.27 24.68
C GLN A 51 2.00 -1.25 24.45
N LYS A 52 2.45 -1.37 23.20
CA LYS A 52 3.55 -2.28 22.82
C LYS A 52 4.19 -1.86 21.51
N ILE A 53 5.47 -2.19 21.37
CA ILE A 53 6.25 -2.09 20.14
C ILE A 53 6.83 -3.48 19.87
N ASN A 54 6.38 -4.12 18.80
CA ASN A 54 6.85 -5.44 18.42
C ASN A 54 7.65 -5.35 17.13
N GLU A 55 8.80 -6.01 17.10
CA GLU A 55 9.57 -6.16 15.86
C GLU A 55 8.78 -7.02 14.87
N ILE A 56 8.65 -6.55 13.63
CA ILE A 56 8.07 -7.28 12.51
C ILE A 56 9.15 -7.49 11.45
N LYS A 57 9.43 -8.75 11.10
CA LYS A 57 10.36 -9.06 10.01
C LYS A 57 9.62 -8.98 8.69
N LYS A 58 9.91 -7.96 7.86
CA LYS A 58 9.54 -7.95 6.44
C LYS A 58 10.73 -8.52 5.67
N LYS A 59 10.64 -9.80 5.26
CA LYS A 59 11.59 -10.56 4.40
C LYS A 59 13.08 -10.19 4.58
N GLU A 60 13.83 -11.04 5.28
CA GLU A 60 15.30 -11.22 5.38
C GLU A 60 16.26 -10.01 5.51
N LYS A 61 15.96 -8.80 5.04
CA LYS A 61 16.88 -7.64 5.08
C LYS A 61 16.39 -6.44 5.87
N TYR A 62 15.09 -6.32 6.17
CA TYR A 62 14.54 -5.14 6.83
C TYR A 62 13.81 -5.45 8.13
N THR A 63 14.24 -4.78 9.17
CA THR A 63 13.50 -4.68 10.43
C THR A 63 12.34 -3.71 10.21
N GLY A 64 11.16 -4.08 10.67
CA GLY A 64 10.05 -3.15 10.87
C GLY A 64 9.58 -3.23 12.31
N PHE A 65 8.74 -2.30 12.73
CA PHE A 65 8.10 -2.31 14.04
C PHE A 65 6.60 -2.11 13.89
N ARG A 66 5.83 -2.91 14.60
CA ARG A 66 4.40 -2.69 14.81
C ARG A 66 4.20 -2.04 16.17
N ILE A 67 3.75 -0.80 16.14
CA ILE A 67 3.40 -0.02 17.32
C ILE A 67 1.90 -0.18 17.54
N THR A 68 1.52 -0.59 18.74
CA THR A 68 0.11 -0.64 19.16
C THR A 68 -0.15 0.55 20.06
N VAL A 69 -1.04 1.43 19.62
CA VAL A 69 -1.42 2.64 20.32
C VAL A 69 -2.86 2.48 20.80
N GLU A 70 -3.08 2.66 22.09
CA GLU A 70 -4.40 2.84 22.65
C GLU A 70 -4.81 4.31 22.51
N CYS A 71 -6.03 4.52 22.03
CA CYS A 71 -6.66 5.81 21.85
C CYS A 71 -7.90 5.85 22.72
N LYS A 72 -7.93 6.74 23.72
CA LYS A 72 -9.03 6.88 24.67
C LYS A 72 -9.72 8.23 24.52
N LEU A 73 -11.04 8.20 24.34
CA LEU A 73 -11.91 9.37 24.35
C LEU A 73 -13.05 9.10 25.34
N ASP A 74 -13.02 9.79 26.48
CA ASP A 74 -13.91 9.52 27.62
C ASP A 74 -13.87 8.03 28.03
N GLU A 75 -14.97 7.28 27.89
CA GLU A 75 -15.04 5.84 28.17
C GLU A 75 -14.73 4.96 26.94
N ILE A 76 -14.62 5.56 25.74
CA ILE A 76 -14.37 4.83 24.50
C ILE A 76 -12.87 4.56 24.37
N VAL A 77 -12.52 3.29 24.17
CA VAL A 77 -11.14 2.83 23.97
C VAL A 77 -11.03 2.12 22.63
N GLU A 78 -10.11 2.58 21.79
CA GLU A 78 -9.79 2.00 20.49
C GLU A 78 -8.31 1.68 20.36
N ILE A 79 -7.97 0.64 19.61
CA ILE A 79 -6.59 0.20 19.40
C ILE A 79 -6.18 0.42 17.94
N ILE A 80 -5.18 1.28 17.74
CA ILE A 80 -4.58 1.57 16.44
C ILE A 80 -3.27 0.79 16.31
N LYS A 81 -3.06 0.16 15.14
CA LYS A 81 -1.81 -0.51 14.79
C LYS A 81 -1.10 0.28 13.70
N ILE A 82 0.14 0.66 13.99
CA ILE A 82 1.00 1.43 13.10
C ILE A 82 2.20 0.56 12.74
N ASP A 83 2.34 0.24 11.47
CA ASP A 83 3.48 -0.51 10.95
C ASP A 83 4.51 0.47 10.39
N VAL A 84 5.69 0.47 10.99
CA VAL A 84 6.81 1.31 10.61
C VAL A 84 7.88 0.41 10.01
N ALA A 85 8.30 0.70 8.79
CA ALA A 85 9.39 -0.01 8.12
C ALA A 85 10.47 0.99 7.66
N THR A 86 11.64 0.45 7.31
CA THR A 86 12.70 1.22 6.66
C THR A 86 13.19 0.50 5.40
N GLY A 87 13.82 1.25 4.51
CA GLY A 87 14.61 0.70 3.42
C GLY A 87 13.89 0.40 2.11
N ASP A 88 12.58 0.63 1.99
CA ASP A 88 11.89 0.64 0.69
C ASP A 88 12.44 1.77 -0.20
N ILE A 89 12.71 1.43 -1.47
CA ILE A 89 13.17 2.40 -2.46
C ILE A 89 11.95 3.08 -3.09
N ILE A 90 11.83 4.40 -2.89
CA ILE A 90 10.90 5.23 -3.65
C ILE A 90 11.62 5.69 -4.93
N THR A 91 11.09 5.32 -6.09
CA THR A 91 11.72 5.70 -7.37
C THR A 91 11.20 7.04 -7.86
N SER A 92 12.11 7.93 -8.27
CA SER A 92 11.91 9.38 -8.44
C SER A 92 11.85 10.14 -7.11
N CYS A 93 10.69 10.28 -6.49
CA CYS A 93 10.54 10.96 -5.19
C CYS A 93 9.18 10.68 -4.55
N GLN A 94 9.07 10.99 -3.24
CA GLN A 94 7.80 10.99 -2.52
C GLN A 94 6.90 12.15 -2.99
N VAL A 95 5.61 11.89 -3.13
CA VAL A 95 4.59 12.87 -3.54
C VAL A 95 3.82 13.33 -2.31
N ARG A 96 3.47 14.63 -2.31
CA ARG A 96 2.69 15.27 -1.25
C ARG A 96 1.20 15.16 -1.57
N TYR A 97 0.45 14.43 -0.74
CA TYR A 97 -0.99 14.27 -0.88
C TYR A 97 -1.73 15.18 0.09
N ASN A 98 -2.74 15.88 -0.41
CA ASN A 98 -3.63 16.66 0.42
C ASN A 98 -4.74 15.76 0.96
N ILE A 99 -4.93 15.75 2.29
CA ILE A 99 -5.96 14.99 2.98
C ILE A 99 -6.90 15.98 3.64
N GLU A 100 -8.18 15.93 3.26
CA GLU A 100 -9.23 16.67 3.96
C GLU A 100 -9.43 16.10 5.35
N ASN A 101 -9.49 17.00 6.33
CA ASN A 101 -9.81 16.63 7.69
C ASN A 101 -11.30 16.29 7.80
N ILE A 102 -11.62 15.22 8.53
CA ILE A 102 -13.01 14.76 8.71
C ILE A 102 -13.73 15.61 9.77
N PHE A 103 -12.99 16.20 10.72
CA PHE A 103 -13.55 16.96 11.84
C PHE A 103 -13.56 18.47 11.63
N HIS A 104 -12.71 18.97 10.73
CA HIS A 104 -12.54 20.39 10.47
C HIS A 104 -12.55 20.67 8.98
N ASN A 105 -13.01 21.86 8.59
CA ASN A 105 -12.91 22.37 7.21
C ASN A 105 -11.48 22.84 6.90
N ASN A 106 -10.49 21.99 7.17
CA ASN A 106 -9.11 22.21 6.80
C ASN A 106 -8.52 20.94 6.19
N SER A 107 -7.31 21.06 5.65
CA SER A 107 -6.60 19.93 5.07
C SER A 107 -5.17 19.91 5.56
N PHE A 108 -4.58 18.72 5.54
CA PHE A 108 -3.18 18.52 5.90
C PHE A 108 -2.50 17.68 4.84
N TYR A 109 -1.18 17.74 4.83
CA TYR A 109 -0.39 17.08 3.81
C TYR A 109 0.36 15.89 4.36
N VAL A 110 0.35 14.80 3.59
CA VAL A 110 1.10 13.58 3.90
C VAL A 110 1.97 13.22 2.71
N TYR A 111 3.23 12.92 2.96
CA TYR A 111 4.10 12.35 1.94
C TYR A 111 3.83 10.86 1.78
N GLY A 112 3.90 10.36 0.56
CA GLY A 112 4.04 8.93 0.34
C GLY A 112 4.46 8.61 -1.08
N TYR A 113 4.31 7.35 -1.44
CA TYR A 113 4.73 6.83 -2.74
C TYR A 113 4.02 7.53 -3.91
N ASN A 114 4.76 7.79 -4.98
CA ASN A 114 4.17 8.14 -6.27
C ASN A 114 3.41 6.93 -6.86
N LEU A 115 2.60 7.20 -7.89
CA LEU A 115 1.79 6.16 -8.53
C LEU A 115 2.67 5.00 -9.02
N GLU A 116 3.83 5.32 -9.58
CA GLU A 116 4.76 4.38 -10.18
C GLU A 116 5.34 3.41 -9.16
N THR A 117 5.80 3.90 -8.00
CA THR A 117 6.30 3.06 -6.91
C THR A 117 5.17 2.21 -6.34
N MET A 118 3.97 2.76 -6.18
CA MET A 118 2.81 1.99 -5.71
C MET A 118 2.42 0.86 -6.66
N LEU A 119 2.46 1.12 -7.97
CA LEU A 119 2.20 0.12 -9.00
C LEU A 119 3.31 -0.95 -9.02
N ALA A 120 4.58 -0.55 -8.99
CA ALA A 120 5.74 -1.46 -8.98
C ALA A 120 5.69 -2.44 -7.80
N GLU A 121 5.34 -1.96 -6.62
CA GLU A 121 5.15 -2.76 -5.41
C GLU A 121 4.09 -3.85 -5.57
N LYS A 122 2.94 -3.49 -6.15
CA LYS A 122 1.84 -4.43 -6.40
C LYS A 122 2.16 -5.41 -7.52
N ILE A 123 2.84 -4.95 -8.57
CA ILE A 123 3.30 -5.79 -9.68
C ILE A 123 4.27 -6.85 -9.17
N HIS A 124 5.24 -6.45 -8.32
CA HIS A 124 6.15 -7.39 -7.69
C HIS A 124 5.40 -8.43 -6.84
N ALA A 125 4.44 -7.99 -6.02
CA ALA A 125 3.64 -8.92 -5.21
C ALA A 125 2.87 -9.94 -6.06
N ILE A 126 2.35 -9.53 -7.22
CA ILE A 126 1.71 -10.46 -8.18
C ILE A 126 2.72 -11.47 -8.70
N LYS A 127 3.91 -11.03 -9.09
CA LYS A 127 4.96 -11.92 -9.61
C LYS A 127 5.42 -12.93 -8.56
N GLU A 128 5.72 -12.45 -7.35
CA GLU A 128 6.24 -13.24 -6.25
C GLU A 128 5.26 -14.35 -5.80
N LEU A 129 3.98 -14.01 -5.68
CA LEU A 129 2.96 -14.96 -5.23
C LEU A 129 2.43 -15.84 -6.36
N SER A 130 2.60 -15.42 -7.61
CA SER A 130 2.29 -16.18 -8.82
C SER A 130 0.87 -16.80 -8.77
N LEU A 131 0.71 -18.06 -9.17
CA LEU A 131 -0.57 -18.78 -9.21
C LEU A 131 -1.20 -19.02 -7.83
N PHE A 132 -0.43 -18.90 -6.75
CA PHE A 132 -0.91 -19.07 -5.38
C PHE A 132 -1.35 -17.74 -4.74
N ASN A 133 -1.40 -16.66 -5.51
CA ASN A 133 -1.73 -15.34 -5.00
C ASN A 133 -3.18 -15.26 -4.49
N THR A 134 -3.31 -15.16 -3.16
CA THR A 134 -4.60 -14.97 -2.49
C THR A 134 -4.98 -13.51 -2.29
N ARG A 135 -4.08 -12.57 -2.59
CA ARG A 135 -4.25 -11.12 -2.43
C ARG A 135 -4.95 -10.53 -3.66
N THR A 136 -6.18 -10.97 -3.93
CA THR A 136 -6.96 -10.51 -5.10
C THR A 136 -7.15 -8.98 -5.13
N LYS A 137 -7.10 -8.33 -3.95
CA LYS A 137 -7.14 -6.88 -3.80
C LYS A 137 -6.03 -6.14 -4.54
N ASP A 138 -4.84 -6.72 -4.68
CA ASP A 138 -3.74 -6.04 -5.34
C ASP A 138 -4.00 -5.91 -6.85
N PHE A 139 -4.65 -6.90 -7.48
CA PHE A 139 -5.10 -6.80 -8.87
C PHE A 139 -6.14 -5.69 -9.04
N TYR A 140 -7.12 -5.60 -8.14
CA TYR A 140 -8.14 -4.56 -8.18
C TYR A 140 -7.55 -3.17 -7.95
N ASP A 141 -6.61 -3.03 -7.01
CA ASP A 141 -5.94 -1.76 -6.75
C ASP A 141 -5.18 -1.28 -7.99
N ILE A 142 -4.43 -2.16 -8.68
CA ILE A 142 -3.76 -1.80 -9.96
C ILE A 142 -4.80 -1.39 -11.01
N TYR A 143 -5.87 -2.16 -11.16
CA TYR A 143 -6.96 -1.86 -12.09
C TYR A 143 -7.57 -0.48 -11.84
N LEU A 144 -7.82 -0.12 -10.58
CA LEU A 144 -8.38 1.18 -10.24
C LEU A 144 -7.40 2.31 -10.52
N ILE A 145 -6.13 2.17 -10.10
CA ILE A 145 -5.10 3.18 -10.39
C ILE A 145 -5.02 3.39 -11.90
N TYR A 146 -4.89 2.31 -12.67
CA TYR A 146 -4.71 2.40 -14.11
C TYR A 146 -5.92 3.00 -14.83
N ASN A 147 -7.16 2.73 -14.40
CA ASN A 147 -8.34 3.28 -15.07
C ASN A 147 -8.70 4.70 -14.64
N LEU A 148 -8.31 5.12 -13.43
CA LEU A 148 -8.65 6.46 -12.91
C LEU A 148 -7.52 7.46 -13.06
N LYS A 149 -6.28 6.98 -13.20
CA LYS A 149 -5.05 7.78 -13.24
C LYS A 149 -4.18 7.43 -14.45
N ARG A 150 -4.77 6.86 -15.51
CA ARG A 150 -4.04 6.42 -16.71
C ARG A 150 -3.09 7.48 -17.24
N ASP A 151 -3.60 8.70 -17.39
CA ASP A 151 -2.90 9.82 -18.02
C ASP A 151 -1.85 10.44 -17.08
N ASP A 152 -1.94 10.17 -15.78
CA ASP A 152 -1.00 10.64 -14.76
C ASP A 152 0.20 9.70 -14.59
N ILE A 153 0.19 8.50 -15.21
CA ILE A 153 1.26 7.50 -15.07
C ILE A 153 2.41 7.81 -16.03
N ASP A 154 3.59 8.06 -15.49
CA ASP A 154 4.83 8.09 -16.27
C ASP A 154 5.37 6.66 -16.44
N TYR A 155 5.25 6.11 -17.64
CA TYR A 155 5.69 4.75 -17.96
C TYR A 155 7.21 4.54 -17.87
N MET A 156 8.01 5.57 -18.09
CA MET A 156 9.47 5.48 -17.93
C MET A 156 9.83 5.41 -16.46
N THR A 157 9.18 6.25 -15.63
CA THR A 157 9.34 6.20 -14.19
C THR A 157 8.79 4.89 -13.60
N LEU A 158 7.67 4.36 -14.12
CA LEU A 158 7.12 3.06 -13.74
C LEU A 158 8.08 1.91 -14.05
N LYS A 159 8.73 1.92 -15.22
CA LYS A 159 9.76 0.93 -15.56
C LYS A 159 10.88 0.93 -14.53
N ASN A 160 11.42 2.11 -14.25
CA ASN A 160 12.52 2.26 -13.30
C ASN A 160 12.08 1.83 -11.88
N ALA A 161 10.84 2.16 -11.49
CA ALA A 161 10.27 1.73 -10.22
C ALA A 161 10.20 0.21 -10.12
N CYS A 162 9.69 -0.47 -11.15
CA CYS A 162 9.69 -1.93 -11.21
C CYS A 162 11.09 -2.51 -11.09
N ILE A 163 12.06 -2.02 -11.88
CA ILE A 163 13.44 -2.52 -11.83
C ILE A 163 14.03 -2.38 -10.42
N ASN A 164 13.86 -1.21 -9.80
CA ASN A 164 14.39 -0.93 -8.47
C ASN A 164 13.73 -1.81 -7.39
N THR A 165 12.39 -1.91 -7.39
CA THR A 165 11.64 -2.74 -6.45
C THR A 165 12.03 -4.21 -6.55
N PHE A 166 12.11 -4.75 -7.77
CA PHE A 166 12.50 -6.14 -7.98
C PHE A 166 13.94 -6.39 -7.53
N LYS A 167 14.88 -5.54 -7.95
CA LYS A 167 16.29 -5.65 -7.56
C LYS A 167 16.46 -5.60 -6.04
N GLN A 168 15.75 -4.70 -5.36
CA GLN A 168 15.77 -4.59 -3.90
C GLN A 168 15.34 -5.89 -3.21
N ARG A 169 14.44 -6.64 -3.86
CA ARG A 169 13.88 -7.91 -3.38
C ARG A 169 14.62 -9.14 -3.90
N ASN A 170 15.81 -8.94 -4.49
CA ASN A 170 16.62 -9.97 -5.12
C ASN A 170 15.89 -10.74 -6.23
N SER A 171 14.98 -10.08 -6.94
CA SER A 171 14.29 -10.60 -8.12
C SER A 171 14.58 -9.73 -9.35
N ILE A 172 14.25 -10.23 -10.55
CA ILE A 172 14.48 -9.54 -11.81
C ILE A 172 13.13 -9.15 -12.41
N PHE A 173 13.00 -7.88 -12.80
CA PHE A 173 11.84 -7.44 -13.54
C PHE A 173 11.96 -7.92 -15.00
N ASP A 174 11.16 -8.93 -15.33
CA ASP A 174 10.99 -9.44 -16.69
C ASP A 174 9.55 -9.20 -17.13
N LYS A 175 9.40 -8.38 -18.18
CA LYS A 175 8.10 -7.98 -18.72
C LYS A 175 7.37 -9.16 -19.36
N ASP A 176 8.08 -9.99 -20.12
CA ASP A 176 7.47 -11.06 -20.92
C ASP A 176 7.01 -12.20 -20.01
N ASP A 177 7.83 -12.57 -19.04
CA ASP A 177 7.47 -13.54 -17.99
C ASP A 177 6.26 -13.07 -17.16
N LEU A 178 6.21 -11.77 -16.81
CA LEU A 178 5.05 -11.20 -16.12
C LEU A 178 3.77 -11.26 -16.97
N LEU A 179 3.86 -10.96 -18.28
CA LEU A 179 2.74 -11.05 -19.20
C LEU A 179 2.25 -12.50 -19.36
N GLU A 180 3.16 -13.47 -19.44
CA GLU A 180 2.82 -14.90 -19.48
C GLU A 180 2.09 -15.32 -18.20
N LEU A 181 2.61 -14.93 -17.04
CA LEU A 181 1.98 -15.19 -15.74
C LEU A 181 0.57 -14.59 -15.66
N LEU A 182 0.38 -13.34 -16.06
CA LEU A 182 -0.93 -12.69 -16.05
C LEU A 182 -1.93 -13.41 -16.95
N ASN A 183 -1.50 -13.91 -18.12
CA ASN A 183 -2.35 -14.72 -18.99
C ASN A 183 -2.74 -16.06 -18.34
N LYS A 184 -1.81 -16.72 -17.64
CA LYS A 184 -2.13 -17.93 -16.86
C LYS A 184 -3.13 -17.64 -15.74
N ILE A 185 -2.95 -16.54 -15.00
CA ILE A 185 -3.87 -16.09 -13.95
C ILE A 185 -5.25 -15.77 -14.51
N LYS A 186 -5.33 -15.09 -15.67
CA LYS A 186 -6.59 -14.74 -16.35
C LYS A 186 -7.45 -15.98 -16.65
N ASN A 187 -6.81 -17.10 -16.97
CA ASN A 187 -7.45 -18.36 -17.32
C ASN A 187 -7.59 -19.33 -16.13
N SER A 188 -7.11 -18.95 -14.95
CA SER A 188 -7.15 -19.78 -13.75
C SER A 188 -8.53 -19.77 -13.10
N GLN A 189 -9.19 -20.93 -13.08
CA GLN A 189 -10.49 -21.08 -12.41
C GLN A 189 -10.39 -20.85 -10.90
N SER A 190 -9.28 -21.25 -10.27
CA SER A 190 -9.08 -21.09 -8.82
C SER A 190 -9.02 -19.61 -8.43
N THR A 191 -8.31 -18.78 -9.20
CA THR A 191 -8.20 -17.35 -8.95
C THR A 191 -9.52 -16.62 -9.21
N HIS A 192 -10.26 -17.01 -10.26
CA HIS A 192 -11.59 -16.46 -10.54
C HIS A 192 -12.60 -16.79 -9.41
N ASN A 193 -12.55 -18.02 -8.89
CA ASN A 193 -13.38 -18.42 -7.75
C ASN A 193 -13.01 -17.61 -6.50
N LEU A 194 -11.72 -17.36 -6.27
CA LEU A 194 -11.26 -16.54 -5.15
C LEU A 194 -11.74 -15.09 -5.26
N TRP A 195 -11.62 -14.48 -6.45
CA TRP A 195 -12.19 -13.17 -6.75
C TRP A 195 -13.67 -13.12 -6.43
N THR A 196 -14.43 -14.08 -6.93
CA THR A 196 -15.90 -14.12 -6.77
C THR A 196 -16.31 -14.20 -5.29
N LYS A 197 -15.54 -14.91 -4.47
CA LYS A 197 -15.76 -14.98 -3.01
C LYS A 197 -15.40 -13.68 -2.30
N GLN A 198 -14.26 -13.08 -2.67
CA GLN A 198 -13.71 -11.91 -1.98
C GLN A 198 -14.31 -10.58 -2.46
N LYS A 199 -14.92 -10.53 -3.64
CA LYS A 199 -15.32 -9.26 -4.25
C LYS A 199 -16.33 -8.46 -3.44
N ASN A 200 -17.21 -9.16 -2.74
CA ASN A 200 -18.23 -8.54 -1.89
C ASN A 200 -17.67 -8.01 -0.57
N ILE A 201 -16.47 -8.47 -0.17
CA ILE A 201 -15.83 -8.09 1.09
C ILE A 201 -15.03 -6.79 0.92
N TYR A 202 -14.36 -6.62 -0.22
CA TYR A 202 -13.34 -5.59 -0.38
C TYR A 202 -13.62 -4.54 -1.47
N PHE A 203 -14.58 -4.76 -2.38
CA PHE A 203 -14.72 -3.93 -3.57
C PHE A 203 -16.11 -3.30 -3.71
N TYR A 204 -16.11 -2.03 -4.08
CA TYR A 204 -17.30 -1.22 -4.29
C TYR A 204 -18.13 -1.69 -5.49
N ASN A 205 -17.45 -1.93 -6.62
CA ASN A 205 -18.12 -2.25 -7.87
C ASN A 205 -18.20 -3.78 -8.06
N LYS A 206 -19.26 -4.36 -7.51
CA LYS A 206 -19.47 -5.82 -7.35
C LYS A 206 -19.66 -6.58 -8.67
N ASN A 207 -19.80 -5.87 -9.78
CA ASN A 207 -20.11 -6.41 -11.10
C ASN A 207 -18.90 -6.50 -12.04
N ILE A 208 -17.69 -6.14 -11.58
CA ILE A 208 -16.51 -6.21 -12.43
C ILE A 208 -16.02 -7.66 -12.54
N ASP A 209 -15.90 -8.14 -13.78
CA ASP A 209 -15.30 -9.42 -14.12
C ASP A 209 -13.79 -9.39 -13.85
N PHE A 210 -13.28 -10.42 -13.16
CA PHE A 210 -11.85 -10.58 -12.91
C PHE A 210 -11.03 -10.61 -14.20
N LYS A 211 -11.56 -11.18 -15.28
CA LYS A 211 -10.87 -11.20 -16.57
C LYS A 211 -10.63 -9.79 -17.13
N PHE A 212 -11.56 -8.86 -16.88
CA PHE A 212 -11.41 -7.47 -17.28
C PHE A 212 -10.35 -6.74 -16.44
N ILE A 213 -10.30 -7.04 -15.14
CA ILE A 213 -9.24 -6.57 -14.24
C ILE A 213 -7.87 -6.99 -14.76
N ILE A 214 -7.67 -8.29 -14.99
CA ILE A 214 -6.40 -8.81 -15.50
C ILE A 214 -6.06 -8.24 -16.88
N GLN A 215 -7.05 -8.08 -17.76
CA GLN A 215 -6.83 -7.48 -19.07
C GLN A 215 -6.31 -6.03 -18.96
N SER A 216 -6.84 -5.24 -18.02
CA SER A 216 -6.39 -3.87 -17.78
C SER A 216 -4.94 -3.86 -17.27
N ILE A 217 -4.57 -4.80 -16.39
CA ILE A 217 -3.20 -4.93 -15.90
C ILE A 217 -2.25 -5.33 -17.04
N ILE A 218 -2.66 -6.25 -17.91
CA ILE A 218 -1.87 -6.63 -19.10
C ILE A 218 -1.61 -5.40 -19.98
N GLU A 219 -2.63 -4.56 -20.19
CA GLU A 219 -2.49 -3.33 -20.98
C GLU A 219 -1.52 -2.33 -20.32
N LEU A 220 -1.63 -2.13 -19.01
CA LEU A 220 -0.68 -1.33 -18.23
C LEU A 220 0.77 -1.82 -18.44
N ILE A 221 1.02 -3.12 -18.28
CA ILE A 221 2.36 -3.70 -18.42
C ILE A 221 2.88 -3.56 -19.85
N LYS A 222 2.02 -3.69 -20.86
CA LYS A 222 2.41 -3.51 -22.27
C LYS A 222 2.93 -2.11 -22.56
N ASN A 223 2.37 -1.08 -21.92
CA ASN A 223 2.77 0.32 -22.11
C ASN A 223 4.15 0.64 -21.48
N ILE A 224 4.68 -0.20 -20.60
CA ILE A 224 6.05 -0.09 -20.09
C ILE A 224 7.02 -0.46 -21.23
N LYS A 225 7.66 0.54 -21.86
CA LYS A 225 8.59 0.35 -22.99
C LYS A 225 9.97 -0.07 -22.53
#